data_AF-X1MZN3-F1
#
_entry.id   AF-X1MZN3-F1
#
_cell.length_a   1.000
_cell.length_b   1.000
_cell.length_c   1.000
_cell.angle_alpha   90.00
_cell.angle_beta   90.00
_cell.angle_gamma   90.00
#
_symmetry.space_group_name_H-M   'P 1'
#
loop_
_entity.id
_entity.type
_entity.pdbx_description
1 polymer ?
#
loop_
_entity_poly.entity_id
_entity_poly.type
_entity_poly.pdbx_seq_one_letter_code
_entity_poly.pdbx_strand_id
1 'polypeptide(L)'
;MDEQLEGIAKESLKDFNAMKRVLLIHPDYTRIDFTNKIVPLIYQELKNKGTKQIDFLNASGTHRAMTEEEIRSKLGLTVQFDFIHFYNHEYNDPQQLVTVGEIPASFVAEKTQ
;
A
#
# COMPACT_ATOMS: atom_id res chain seq x y z
N MET A 1 -7.65 1.50 21.87
CA MET A 1 -7.82 1.24 20.43
C MET A 1 -6.60 1.76 19.66
N ASP A 2 -6.25 3.04 19.78
CA ASP A 2 -5.07 3.59 19.08
C ASP A 2 -3.74 3.00 19.58
N GLU A 3 -3.59 2.78 20.89
CA GLU A 3 -2.41 2.06 21.45
C GLU A 3 -2.26 0.64 20.93
N GLN A 4 -3.37 -0.05 20.64
CA GLN A 4 -3.33 -1.40 20.08
C GLN A 4 -2.84 -1.38 18.63
N LEU A 5 -3.29 -0.41 17.83
CA LEU A 5 -2.84 -0.23 16.45
C LEU A 5 -1.36 0.16 16.39
N GLU A 6 -0.91 1.00 17.32
CA GLU A 6 0.51 1.36 17.44
C GLU A 6 1.37 0.15 17.81
N GLY A 7 0.90 -0.66 18.77
CA GLY A 7 1.55 -1.92 19.13
C GLY A 7 1.66 -2.88 17.95
N ILE A 8 0.58 -3.03 17.17
CA ILE A 8 0.57 -3.84 15.95
C ILE A 8 1.57 -3.32 14.92
N ALA A 9 1.62 -2.00 14.67
CA ALA A 9 2.56 -1.42 13.71
C ALA A 9 4.02 -1.67 14.11
N LYS A 10 4.35 -1.46 15.39
CA LYS A 10 5.69 -1.73 15.94
C LYS A 10 6.07 -3.20 15.84
N GLU A 11 5.20 -4.09 16.29
CA GLU A 11 5.45 -5.53 16.28
C GLU A 11 5.60 -6.06 14.84
N SER A 12 4.78 -5.59 13.91
CA SER A 12 4.84 -6.02 12.50
C SER A 12 6.12 -5.56 11.80
N LEU A 13 6.73 -4.47 12.26
CA LEU A 13 7.94 -3.88 11.67
C LEU A 13 9.21 -4.17 12.48
N LYS A 14 9.13 -4.97 13.55
CA LYS A 14 10.24 -5.17 14.50
C LYS A 14 11.53 -5.66 13.83
N ASP A 15 11.40 -6.60 12.88
CA ASP A 15 12.52 -7.26 12.20
C ASP A 15 13.03 -6.47 10.97
N PHE A 16 12.30 -5.42 10.57
CA PHE A 16 12.67 -4.57 9.44
C PHE A 16 13.49 -3.37 9.93
N ASN A 17 14.82 -3.47 9.84
CA ASN A 17 15.73 -2.41 10.24
C ASN A 17 16.48 -1.85 9.03
N ALA A 18 16.69 -0.53 9.01
CA ALA A 18 17.46 0.19 7.98
C ALA A 18 16.94 0.01 6.53
N MET A 19 15.63 -0.19 6.36
CA MET A 19 14.98 -0.19 5.04
C MET A 19 15.17 1.17 4.38
N LYS A 20 15.83 1.24 3.22
CA LYS A 20 16.07 2.53 2.55
C LYS A 20 14.80 3.05 1.87
N ARG A 21 14.05 2.15 1.21
CA ARG A 21 12.85 2.44 0.43
C ARG A 21 11.77 1.42 0.74
N VAL A 22 10.55 1.88 0.93
CA VAL A 22 9.37 1.06 1.20
C VAL A 22 8.23 1.48 0.28
N LEU A 23 7.49 0.51 -0.24
CA LEU A 23 6.25 0.72 -0.97
C LEU A 23 5.09 0.16 -0.14
N LEU A 24 4.10 1.00 0.18
CA LEU A 24 2.88 0.61 0.87
C LEU A 24 1.74 0.45 -0.13
N ILE A 25 1.25 -0.77 -0.29
CA ILE A 25 0.08 -1.06 -1.13
C ILE A 25 -1.17 -0.92 -0.26
N HIS A 26 -2.13 -0.12 -0.69
CA HIS A 26 -3.33 0.19 0.09
C HIS A 26 -4.62 -0.07 -0.71
N PRO A 27 -5.74 -0.37 -0.03
CA PRO A 27 -7.03 -0.49 -0.68
C PRO A 27 -7.51 0.87 -1.21
N ASP A 28 -8.37 0.82 -2.23
CA ASP A 28 -8.92 2.02 -2.86
C ASP A 28 -10.12 2.60 -2.10
N TYR A 29 -10.75 3.62 -2.70
CA TYR A 29 -11.92 4.32 -2.17
C TYR A 29 -13.17 3.43 -2.03
N THR A 30 -13.21 2.25 -2.67
CA THR A 30 -14.37 1.33 -2.57
C THR A 30 -14.36 0.51 -1.29
N ARG A 31 -13.30 0.62 -0.48
CA ARG A 31 -13.20 -0.01 0.83
C ARG A 31 -13.34 1.03 1.93
N ILE A 32 -14.37 0.86 2.75
CA ILE A 32 -14.54 1.61 3.99
C ILE A 32 -13.89 0.79 5.10
N ASP A 33 -12.75 1.27 5.60
CA ASP A 33 -11.91 0.56 6.58
C ASP A 33 -11.15 1.57 7.46
N PHE A 34 -10.19 1.09 8.26
CA PHE A 34 -9.38 1.91 9.16
C PHE A 34 -7.99 2.25 8.58
N THR A 35 -7.82 2.22 7.25
CA THR A 35 -6.54 2.56 6.59
C THR A 35 -6.02 3.91 7.05
N ASN A 36 -6.91 4.90 7.17
CA ASN A 36 -6.59 6.25 7.64
C ASN A 36 -6.07 6.34 9.08
N LYS A 37 -6.24 5.27 9.88
CA LYS A 37 -5.73 5.20 11.26
C LYS A 37 -4.40 4.44 11.35
N ILE A 38 -4.26 3.35 10.60
CA ILE A 38 -3.07 2.50 10.70
C ILE A 38 -1.89 3.01 9.85
N VAL A 39 -2.16 3.60 8.68
CA VAL A 39 -1.08 4.09 7.79
C VAL A 39 -0.22 5.17 8.42
N PRO A 40 -0.75 6.17 9.16
CA PRO A 40 0.08 7.15 9.84
C PRO A 40 1.03 6.52 10.86
N LEU A 41 0.59 5.47 11.57
CA LEU A 41 1.40 4.76 12.56
C LEU A 41 2.52 3.95 11.90
N ILE A 42 2.19 3.24 10.81
CA ILE A 42 3.18 2.52 9.98
C ILE A 42 4.23 3.51 9.44
N TYR A 43 3.77 4.64 8.89
CA TYR A 43 4.65 5.67 8.35
C TYR A 43 5.62 6.18 9.43
N GLN A 44 5.12 6.53 10.62
CA GLN A 44 5.95 7.00 11.72
C GLN A 44 6.98 5.94 12.15
N GLU A 45 6.57 4.69 12.29
CA GLU A 45 7.47 3.61 12.69
C GLU A 45 8.58 3.38 11.65
N LEU A 46 8.25 3.41 10.36
CA LEU A 46 9.23 3.32 9.27
C LEU A 46 10.21 4.50 9.29
N LYS A 47 9.74 5.73 9.55
CA LYS A 47 10.61 6.90 9.68
C LYS A 47 11.52 6.80 10.90
N ASN A 48 11.00 6.34 12.05
CA ASN A 48 11.78 6.12 13.27
C ASN A 48 12.90 5.09 13.04
N LYS A 49 12.65 4.08 12.20
CA LYS A 49 13.63 3.07 11.77
C LYS A 49 14.60 3.55 10.68
N GLY A 50 14.53 4.82 10.30
CA GLY A 50 15.47 5.47 9.38
C GLY A 50 15.12 5.37 7.90
N THR A 51 13.88 4.98 7.56
CA THR A 51 13.43 4.87 6.16
C THR A 51 13.50 6.21 5.44
N LYS A 52 14.13 6.21 4.25
CA LYS A 52 14.40 7.43 3.49
C LYS A 52 13.26 7.80 2.55
N GLN A 53 12.64 6.80 1.92
CA GLN A 53 11.55 6.98 0.96
C GLN A 53 10.43 5.99 1.29
N ILE A 54 9.20 6.52 1.36
CA ILE A 54 7.99 5.73 1.58
C ILE A 54 6.99 6.14 0.50
N ASP A 55 6.77 5.24 -0.46
CA ASP A 55 5.84 5.44 -1.54
C ASP A 55 4.55 4.63 -1.32
N PHE A 56 3.50 4.97 -2.04
CA PHE A 56 2.18 4.36 -1.89
C PHE A 56 1.61 3.94 -3.24
N LEU A 57 1.03 2.74 -3.31
CA LEU A 57 0.36 2.23 -4.50
C LEU A 57 -1.10 1.86 -4.18
N ASN A 58 -2.02 2.52 -4.87
CA ASN A 58 -3.45 2.23 -4.80
C ASN A 58 -3.77 0.91 -5.52
N ALA A 59 -4.31 -0.07 -4.79
CA ALA A 59 -4.74 -1.37 -5.32
C ALA A 59 -6.18 -1.30 -5.86
N SER A 60 -6.39 -0.55 -6.94
CA SER A 60 -7.71 -0.30 -7.54
C SER A 60 -8.31 -1.48 -8.31
N GLY A 61 -7.52 -2.47 -8.69
CA GLY A 61 -7.96 -3.46 -9.69
C GLY A 61 -8.42 -2.75 -10.96
N THR A 62 -9.65 -2.99 -11.42
CA THR A 62 -10.23 -2.32 -12.60
C THR A 62 -10.93 -0.99 -12.29
N HIS A 63 -10.95 -0.53 -11.04
CA HIS A 63 -11.59 0.74 -10.68
C HIS A 63 -10.79 1.94 -11.21
N ARG A 64 -11.44 3.12 -11.23
CA ARG A 64 -10.79 4.37 -11.64
C ARG A 64 -9.60 4.70 -10.73
N ALA A 65 -8.66 5.45 -11.28
CA ALA A 65 -7.61 6.08 -10.50
C ALA A 65 -8.20 7.02 -9.44
N MET A 66 -7.53 7.10 -8.28
CA MET A 66 -7.79 8.07 -7.24
C MET A 66 -6.96 9.34 -7.48
N THR A 67 -7.51 10.51 -7.17
CA THR A 67 -6.70 11.74 -7.11
C THR A 67 -5.74 11.69 -5.93
N GLU A 68 -4.70 12.53 -5.93
CA GLU A 68 -3.78 12.60 -4.80
C GLU A 68 -4.51 12.95 -3.49
N GLU A 69 -5.49 13.86 -3.54
CA GLU A 69 -6.29 14.24 -2.38
C GLU A 69 -7.11 13.07 -1.83
N GLU A 70 -7.71 12.26 -2.72
CA GLU A 70 -8.44 11.06 -2.31
C GLU A 70 -7.50 10.03 -1.66
N ILE A 71 -6.29 9.85 -2.20
CA ILE A 71 -5.27 8.97 -1.61
C ILE A 71 -4.84 9.48 -0.23
N ARG A 72 -4.51 10.77 -0.11
CA ARG A 72 -4.13 11.39 1.18
C ARG A 72 -5.22 11.22 2.24
N SER A 73 -6.48 11.43 1.86
CA SER A 73 -7.64 11.24 2.72
C SER A 73 -7.78 9.78 3.17
N LYS A 74 -7.72 8.82 2.23
CA LYS A 74 -7.77 7.38 2.49
C LYS A 74 -6.65 6.92 3.44
N LEU A 75 -5.47 7.51 3.32
CA LEU A 75 -4.29 7.17 4.11
C LEU A 75 -4.17 7.93 5.43
N GLY A 76 -5.00 8.96 5.67
CA GLY A 76 -4.86 9.81 6.85
C GLY A 76 -3.58 10.67 6.85
N LEU A 77 -3.02 10.96 5.67
CA LEU A 77 -1.77 11.71 5.48
C LEU A 77 -2.08 13.15 5.05
N THR A 78 -2.60 13.94 6.00
CA THR A 78 -3.08 15.32 5.74
C THR A 78 -1.97 16.38 5.77
N VAL A 79 -0.82 16.08 6.39
CA VAL A 79 0.37 16.93 6.37
C VAL A 79 1.27 16.59 5.19
N GLN A 80 1.95 17.60 4.64
CA GLN A 80 3.00 17.37 3.65
C GLN A 80 4.17 16.66 4.33
N PHE A 81 4.56 15.53 3.75
CA PHE A 81 5.76 14.81 4.14
C PHE A 81 6.76 14.89 3.00
N ASP A 82 8.02 15.13 3.33
CA ASP A 82 9.10 15.09 2.35
C ASP A 82 9.31 13.66 1.85
N PHE A 83 9.57 13.50 0.55
CA PHE A 83 9.92 12.23 -0.11
C PHE A 83 8.83 11.14 -0.09
N ILE A 84 7.61 11.52 -0.47
CA ILE A 84 6.50 10.59 -0.71
C ILE A 84 6.05 10.66 -2.18
N HIS A 85 5.73 9.53 -2.77
CA HIS A 85 5.01 9.46 -4.05
C HIS A 85 3.74 8.63 -3.90
N PHE A 86 2.69 9.02 -4.62
CA PHE A 86 1.43 8.30 -4.70
C PHE A 86 1.24 7.79 -6.13
N TYR A 87 1.02 6.50 -6.27
CA TYR A 87 0.83 5.81 -7.54
C TYR A 87 -0.55 5.18 -7.60
N ASN A 88 -1.13 5.16 -8.80
CA ASN A 88 -2.30 4.33 -9.10
C ASN A 88 -1.87 3.07 -9.84
N HIS A 89 -2.61 1.97 -9.64
CA HIS A 89 -2.40 0.76 -10.44
C HIS A 89 -2.93 0.96 -11.86
N GLU A 90 -2.05 0.83 -12.85
CA GLU A 90 -2.37 0.94 -14.26
C GLU A 90 -2.66 -0.45 -14.86
N TYR A 91 -3.78 -1.05 -14.45
CA TYR A 91 -4.14 -2.43 -14.82
C TYR A 91 -4.25 -2.68 -16.33
N ASN A 92 -4.47 -1.62 -17.11
CA ASN A 92 -4.69 -1.66 -18.56
C ASN A 92 -3.52 -1.12 -19.38
N ASP A 93 -2.40 -0.72 -18.74
CA ASP A 93 -1.16 -0.39 -19.45
C ASP A 93 -0.16 -1.56 -19.31
N PRO A 94 0.06 -2.37 -20.37
CA PRO A 94 1.02 -3.46 -20.34
C PRO A 94 2.46 -3.02 -20.02
N GLN A 95 2.81 -1.75 -20.24
CA GLN A 95 4.15 -1.23 -19.90
C GLN A 95 4.35 -1.06 -18.39
N GLN A 96 3.26 -1.02 -17.61
CA GLN A 96 3.29 -0.94 -16.15
C GLN A 96 3.17 -2.31 -15.47
N LEU A 97 3.15 -3.40 -16.26
CA LEU A 97 2.96 -4.76 -15.78
C LEU A 97 4.19 -5.62 -16.05
N VAL A 98 4.48 -6.55 -15.13
CA VAL A 98 5.54 -7.55 -15.29
C VAL A 98 4.95 -8.94 -15.16
N THR A 99 5.34 -9.83 -16.07
CA THR A 99 4.97 -11.26 -15.99
C THR A 99 5.83 -11.92 -14.92
N VAL A 100 5.19 -12.44 -13.88
CA VAL A 100 5.87 -13.14 -12.76
C VAL A 100 5.82 -14.66 -12.86
N GLY A 101 5.00 -15.19 -13.77
CA GLY A 101 4.82 -16.62 -13.98
C GLY A 101 3.50 -16.94 -14.69
N GLU A 102 3.19 -18.22 -14.81
CA GLU A 102 1.99 -18.73 -15.46
C GLU A 102 1.23 -19.68 -14.52
N ILE A 103 -0.11 -19.67 -14.61
CA ILE A 103 -0.96 -20.63 -13.91
C ILE A 103 -1.17 -21.86 -14.82
N PRO A 104 -0.88 -23.10 -14.36
CA PRO A 104 -1.01 -24.29 -15.20
C PRO A 104 -2.42 -24.49 -15.77
N ALA A 105 -2.49 -24.85 -17.06
CA ALA A 105 -3.77 -25.06 -17.76
C ALA A 105 -4.66 -26.11 -17.08
N SER A 106 -4.08 -27.18 -16.52
CA SER A 106 -4.82 -28.20 -15.76
C SER A 106 -5.51 -27.62 -14.53
N PHE A 107 -4.85 -26.72 -13.80
CA PHE A 107 -5.43 -26.04 -12.65
C PHE A 107 -6.54 -25.08 -13.07
N VAL A 108 -6.35 -24.32 -14.15
CA VAL A 108 -7.39 -23.44 -14.69
C VAL A 108 -8.63 -24.25 -15.05
N ALA A 109 -8.46 -25.37 -15.78
CA ALA A 109 -9.55 -26.25 -16.17
C ALA A 109 -10.30 -26.86 -14.98
N GLU A 110 -9.60 -27.17 -13.88
CA GLU A 110 -10.23 -27.65 -12.64
C GLU A 110 -11.09 -26.57 -11.96
N LYS A 111 -10.69 -25.29 -12.00
CA LYS A 111 -11.37 -24.21 -11.27
C LYS A 111 -12.48 -23.50 -12.03
N THR A 112 -12.61 -23.74 -13.34
CA THR A 112 -13.59 -23.04 -14.20
C THR A 112 -14.62 -23.96 -14.86
N GLN A 113 -14.71 -25.22 -14.43
CA GLN A 113 -15.80 -26.15 -14.78
C GLN A 113 -16.89 -26.10 -13.70
#